data_AF-A0A920MGW2-F1
#
_entry.id   AF-A0A920MGW2-F1
#
_cell.length_a   1.000
_cell.length_b   1.000
_cell.length_c   1.000
_cell.angle_alpha   90.00
_cell.angle_beta   90.00
_cell.angle_gamma   90.00
#
_symmetry.space_group_name_H-M   'P 1'
#
loop_
_entity.id
_entity.type
_entity.pdbx_description
1 polymer ?
#
loop_
_entity_poly.entity_id
_entity_poly.type
_entity_poly.pdbx_seq_one_letter_code
_entity_poly.pdbx_strand_id
1 'polypeptide(L)'
;MIKAAVILEFIHAATLLHDDVVDMSEIRHSQDTANTIWGNKGAVLVGDFLYSRAFEMIVEIDNPKIYQILAHTTNTIAQGEVMKLMNIENVDISEESYMEIIYRKTAILFEASAKIGGVLSNINDSSVEDLGAYGKNFGIAYQLRNDYLDYFGDILLTGKNIAEDLVEGKVTLPLIHSLRVSDEKERDVIVEKIHNPKSDNLSK
;
A
#
# COMPACT_ATOMS: atom_id res chain seq x y z
N MET A 1 -17.39 -11.73 13.73
CA MET A 1 -17.02 -10.34 13.37
C MET A 1 -15.70 -9.92 14.00
N ILE A 2 -15.55 -9.94 15.35
CA ILE A 2 -14.29 -9.55 16.03
C ILE A 2 -13.06 -10.31 15.51
N LYS A 3 -13.13 -11.65 15.41
CA LYS A 3 -12.01 -12.46 14.89
C LYS A 3 -11.57 -12.05 13.48
N ALA A 4 -12.53 -11.77 12.59
CA ALA A 4 -12.23 -11.36 11.23
C ALA A 4 -11.52 -10.00 11.17
N ALA A 5 -11.93 -9.05 12.02
CA ALA A 5 -11.24 -7.77 12.13
C ALA A 5 -9.80 -7.95 12.62
N VAL A 6 -9.56 -8.81 13.62
CA VAL A 6 -8.20 -9.11 14.11
C VAL A 6 -7.35 -9.76 13.03
N ILE A 7 -7.91 -10.69 12.24
CA ILE A 7 -7.20 -11.35 11.13
C ILE A 7 -6.78 -10.34 10.06
N LEU A 8 -7.69 -9.44 9.66
CA LEU A 8 -7.39 -8.37 8.70
C LEU A 8 -6.30 -7.44 9.22
N GLU A 9 -6.35 -7.08 10.50
CA GLU A 9 -5.32 -6.24 11.13
C GLU A 9 -3.97 -6.95 11.23
N PHE A 10 -3.93 -8.27 11.49
CA PHE A 10 -2.68 -9.03 11.45
C PHE A 10 -2.08 -9.08 10.05
N ILE A 11 -2.89 -9.25 9.01
CA ILE A 11 -2.43 -9.18 7.63
C ILE A 11 -1.89 -7.78 7.34
N HIS A 12 -2.62 -6.73 7.74
CA HIS A 12 -2.15 -5.34 7.57
C HIS A 12 -0.82 -5.09 8.28
N ALA A 13 -0.70 -5.44 9.56
CA ALA A 13 0.52 -5.27 10.33
C ALA A 13 1.69 -6.08 9.76
N ALA A 14 1.44 -7.29 9.25
CA ALA A 14 2.44 -8.08 8.56
C ALA A 14 2.95 -7.39 7.29
N THR A 15 2.04 -6.84 6.46
CA THR A 15 2.43 -6.09 5.26
C THR A 15 3.27 -4.87 5.60
N LEU A 16 2.95 -4.15 6.68
CA LEU A 16 3.72 -3.00 7.13
C LEU A 16 5.16 -3.38 7.50
N LEU A 17 5.34 -4.48 8.25
CA LEU A 17 6.67 -4.97 8.64
C LEU A 17 7.51 -5.42 7.45
N HIS A 18 6.89 -6.07 6.47
CA HIS A 18 7.56 -6.49 5.25
C HIS A 18 7.90 -5.29 4.36
N ASP A 19 6.98 -4.34 4.20
CA ASP A 19 7.20 -3.10 3.45
C ASP A 19 8.34 -2.27 4.04
N ASP A 20 8.43 -2.13 5.37
CA ASP A 20 9.53 -1.39 6.02
C ASP A 20 10.91 -1.97 5.69
N VAL A 21 11.00 -3.30 5.53
CA VAL A 21 12.23 -3.99 5.13
C VAL A 21 12.53 -3.78 3.65
N VAL A 22 11.50 -3.83 2.81
CA VAL A 22 11.64 -3.69 1.35
C VAL A 22 12.00 -2.24 0.98
N ASP A 23 11.34 -1.27 1.58
CA ASP A 23 11.52 0.17 1.32
C ASP A 23 12.70 0.76 2.13
N MET A 24 13.37 -0.03 2.97
CA MET A 24 14.47 0.38 3.87
C MET A 24 14.12 1.58 4.76
N SER A 25 12.86 1.66 5.20
CA SER A 25 12.36 2.76 6.02
C SER A 25 12.98 2.72 7.42
N GLU A 26 13.53 3.84 7.89
CA GLU A 26 14.10 3.96 9.24
C GLU A 26 13.07 4.40 10.29
N ILE A 27 12.04 5.15 9.87
CA ILE A 27 11.03 5.78 10.75
C ILE A 27 9.61 5.54 10.19
N ARG A 28 8.65 5.20 11.05
CA ARG A 28 7.21 5.16 10.74
C ARG A 28 6.40 5.75 11.89
N HIS A 29 5.48 6.67 11.59
CA HIS A 29 4.69 7.41 12.59
C HIS A 29 5.54 8.04 13.71
N SER A 30 6.68 8.63 13.32
CA SER A 30 7.65 9.26 14.24
C SER A 30 8.30 8.31 15.26
N GLN A 31 8.26 6.99 15.02
CA GLN A 31 8.97 5.98 15.79
C GLN A 31 9.90 5.17 14.89
N ASP A 32 10.97 4.63 15.48
CA ASP A 32 11.88 3.74 14.77
C ASP A 32 11.13 2.50 14.27
N THR A 33 11.38 2.11 13.02
CA THR A 33 10.78 0.91 12.43
C THR A 33 11.33 -0.37 13.06
N ALA A 34 10.59 -1.47 12.90
CA ALA A 34 10.99 -2.76 13.47
C ALA A 34 12.33 -3.26 12.93
N ASN A 35 12.63 -3.00 11.65
CA ASN A 35 13.92 -3.33 11.03
C ASN A 35 15.07 -2.46 11.57
N THR A 36 14.82 -1.22 11.97
CA THR A 36 15.82 -0.38 12.66
C THR A 36 16.17 -0.94 14.04
N ILE A 37 15.17 -1.37 14.81
CA ILE A 37 15.37 -1.85 16.19
C ILE A 37 15.92 -3.29 16.23
N TRP A 38 15.35 -4.19 15.43
CA TRP A 38 15.60 -5.64 15.51
C TRP A 38 16.27 -6.24 14.27
N GLY A 39 16.59 -5.40 13.28
CA GLY A 39 17.17 -5.82 12.00
C GLY A 39 16.13 -6.45 11.06
N ASN A 40 16.47 -6.48 9.76
CA ASN A 40 15.60 -7.01 8.71
C ASN A 40 15.12 -8.44 9.00
N LYS A 41 16.01 -9.29 9.54
CA LYS A 41 15.66 -10.68 9.88
C LYS A 41 14.55 -10.74 10.94
N GLY A 42 14.61 -9.86 11.96
CA GLY A 42 13.59 -9.80 13.00
C GLY A 42 12.24 -9.37 12.43
N ALA A 43 12.24 -8.27 11.66
CA ALA A 43 11.02 -7.73 11.05
C ALA A 43 10.33 -8.74 10.11
N VAL A 44 11.09 -9.42 9.24
CA VAL A 44 10.55 -10.44 8.32
C VAL A 44 9.92 -11.59 9.10
N LEU A 45 10.63 -12.14 10.09
CA LEU A 45 10.13 -13.29 10.87
C LEU A 45 8.88 -12.95 11.69
N VAL A 46 8.77 -11.72 12.21
CA VAL A 46 7.55 -11.28 12.91
C VAL A 46 6.40 -11.10 11.92
N GLY A 47 6.66 -10.54 10.72
CA GLY A 47 5.65 -10.47 9.66
C GLY A 47 5.14 -11.85 9.24
N ASP A 48 6.04 -12.83 9.07
CA ASP A 48 5.69 -14.22 8.74
C ASP A 48 4.85 -14.86 9.85
N PHE A 49 5.20 -14.60 11.11
CA PHE A 49 4.44 -15.06 12.26
C PHE A 49 3.02 -14.48 12.28
N LEU A 50 2.85 -13.18 12.02
CA LEU A 50 1.54 -12.54 11.98
C LEU A 50 0.67 -13.10 10.84
N TYR A 51 1.25 -13.30 9.65
CA TYR A 51 0.57 -13.99 8.56
C TYR A 51 0.13 -15.40 8.96
N SER A 52 1.05 -16.19 9.51
CA SER A 52 0.77 -17.56 9.95
C SER A 52 -0.33 -17.60 11.01
N ARG A 53 -0.30 -16.68 11.98
CA ARG A 53 -1.32 -16.59 13.04
C ARG A 53 -2.67 -16.15 12.50
N ALA A 54 -2.70 -15.24 11.53
CA ALA A 54 -3.93 -14.83 10.85
C ALA A 54 -4.60 -16.03 10.14
N PHE A 55 -3.81 -16.86 9.43
CA PHE A 55 -4.29 -18.09 8.79
C PHE A 55 -4.67 -19.18 9.79
N GLU A 56 -4.04 -19.26 10.95
CA GLU A 56 -4.49 -20.19 12.00
C GLU A 56 -5.86 -19.77 12.54
N MET A 57 -6.05 -18.47 12.80
CA MET A 57 -7.31 -17.92 13.31
C MET A 57 -8.45 -17.97 12.30
N ILE A 58 -8.15 -17.95 10.99
CA ILE A 58 -9.20 -18.02 9.96
C ILE A 58 -9.98 -19.32 10.05
N VAL A 59 -9.34 -20.44 10.42
CA VAL A 59 -9.97 -21.77 10.49
C VAL A 59 -11.10 -21.79 11.52
N GLU A 60 -10.99 -20.97 12.57
CA GLU A 60 -12.02 -20.83 13.60
C GLU A 60 -13.27 -20.08 13.13
N ILE A 61 -13.23 -19.42 11.96
CA ILE A 61 -14.39 -18.74 11.36
C ILE A 61 -15.31 -19.75 10.64
N ASP A 62 -14.75 -20.88 10.18
CA ASP A 62 -15.48 -21.96 9.50
C ASP A 62 -16.37 -21.49 8.34
N ASN A 63 -15.82 -20.65 7.46
CA ASN A 63 -16.54 -20.10 6.31
C ASN A 63 -15.69 -20.09 5.03
N PRO A 64 -15.96 -21.01 4.08
CA PRO A 64 -15.19 -21.12 2.84
C PRO A 64 -15.17 -19.85 1.98
N LYS A 65 -16.22 -19.02 1.99
CA LYS A 65 -16.24 -17.75 1.25
C LYS A 65 -15.17 -16.79 1.81
N ILE A 66 -15.03 -16.73 3.12
CA ILE A 66 -14.02 -15.88 3.79
C ILE A 66 -12.61 -16.39 3.49
N TYR A 67 -12.40 -17.71 3.41
CA TYR A 67 -11.10 -18.29 3.05
C TYR A 67 -10.68 -17.89 1.65
N GLN A 68 -11.61 -17.95 0.70
CA GLN A 68 -11.37 -17.54 -0.68
C GLN A 68 -11.05 -16.05 -0.79
N ILE A 69 -11.82 -15.19 -0.10
CA ILE A 69 -11.59 -13.74 -0.09
C ILE A 69 -10.18 -13.45 0.45
N LEU A 70 -9.82 -13.99 1.61
CA LEU A 70 -8.53 -13.70 2.25
C LEU A 70 -7.35 -14.26 1.44
N ALA A 71 -7.42 -15.49 0.95
CA ALA A 71 -6.36 -16.07 0.13
C ALA A 71 -6.14 -15.29 -1.18
N HIS A 72 -7.21 -14.86 -1.84
CA HIS A 72 -7.12 -14.01 -3.02
C HIS A 72 -6.50 -12.65 -2.68
N THR A 73 -6.95 -12.04 -1.58
CA THR A 73 -6.49 -10.73 -1.11
C THR A 73 -4.99 -10.74 -0.82
N THR A 74 -4.49 -11.69 -0.03
CA THR A 74 -3.07 -11.76 0.32
C THR A 74 -2.18 -12.00 -0.90
N ASN A 75 -2.62 -12.84 -1.84
CA ASN A 75 -1.88 -13.05 -3.09
C ASN A 75 -1.87 -11.78 -3.96
N THR A 76 -3.00 -11.09 -4.03
CA THR A 76 -3.14 -9.84 -4.79
C THR A 76 -2.25 -8.73 -4.21
N ILE A 77 -2.16 -8.62 -2.89
CA ILE A 77 -1.24 -7.69 -2.21
C ILE A 77 0.21 -7.98 -2.60
N ALA A 78 0.65 -9.23 -2.49
CA ALA A 78 2.01 -9.61 -2.86
C ALA A 78 2.31 -9.32 -4.35
N GLN A 79 1.35 -9.55 -5.25
CA GLN A 79 1.47 -9.16 -6.65
C GLN A 79 1.62 -7.65 -6.82
N GLY A 80 0.81 -6.85 -6.10
CA GLY A 80 0.91 -5.38 -6.11
C GLY A 80 2.28 -4.88 -5.66
N GLU A 81 2.85 -5.50 -4.63
CA GLU A 81 4.17 -5.14 -4.12
C GLU A 81 5.29 -5.48 -5.11
N VAL A 82 5.21 -6.64 -5.78
CA VAL A 82 6.13 -6.96 -6.89
C VAL A 82 5.98 -5.99 -8.05
N MET A 83 4.75 -5.64 -8.43
CA MET A 83 4.50 -4.67 -9.50
C MET A 83 5.05 -3.28 -9.16
N LYS A 84 4.93 -2.84 -7.90
CA LYS A 84 5.54 -1.61 -7.39
C LYS A 84 7.05 -1.65 -7.59
N LEU A 85 7.71 -2.71 -7.12
CA LEU A 85 9.17 -2.88 -7.23
C LEU A 85 9.65 -2.87 -8.68
N MET A 86 8.92 -3.49 -9.60
CA MET A 86 9.26 -3.49 -11.03
C MET A 86 9.12 -2.11 -11.69
N ASN A 87 8.42 -1.17 -11.07
CA ASN A 87 8.17 0.17 -11.60
C ASN A 87 8.89 1.27 -10.80
N ILE A 88 9.80 0.92 -9.90
CA ILE A 88 10.71 1.90 -9.29
C ILE A 88 11.50 2.59 -10.40
N GLU A 89 11.59 3.91 -10.33
CA GLU A 89 12.24 4.80 -11.29
C GLU A 89 11.69 4.74 -12.73
N ASN A 90 10.57 4.04 -12.95
CA ASN A 90 9.97 3.91 -14.29
C ASN A 90 9.20 5.17 -14.69
N VAL A 91 9.86 6.08 -15.42
CA VAL A 91 9.27 7.32 -15.92
C VAL A 91 8.19 7.11 -17.00
N ASP A 92 8.14 5.92 -17.60
CA ASP A 92 7.19 5.56 -18.65
C ASP A 92 5.98 4.78 -18.11
N ILE A 93 5.83 4.68 -16.78
CA ILE A 93 4.67 4.04 -16.16
C ILE A 93 3.36 4.70 -16.63
N SER A 94 2.39 3.87 -17.03
CA SER A 94 1.06 4.37 -17.40
C SER A 94 0.21 4.63 -16.16
N GLU A 95 -0.73 5.57 -16.28
CA GLU A 95 -1.75 5.79 -15.25
C GLU A 95 -2.53 4.51 -14.94
N GLU A 96 -2.84 3.69 -15.94
CA GLU A 96 -3.49 2.38 -15.75
C GLU A 96 -2.66 1.43 -14.87
N SER A 97 -1.36 1.32 -15.14
CA SER A 97 -0.46 0.45 -14.35
C SER A 97 -0.33 0.96 -12.92
N TYR A 98 -0.23 2.27 -12.73
CA TYR A 98 -0.25 2.90 -11.40
C TYR A 98 -1.57 2.60 -10.65
N MET A 99 -2.72 2.74 -11.31
CA MET A 99 -4.03 2.45 -10.71
C MET A 99 -4.14 0.98 -10.30
N GLU A 100 -3.54 0.06 -11.07
CA GLU A 100 -3.47 -1.36 -10.71
C GLU A 100 -2.57 -1.59 -9.48
N ILE A 101 -1.42 -0.92 -9.39
CA ILE A 101 -0.53 -1.00 -8.22
C ILE A 101 -1.27 -0.57 -6.95
N ILE A 102 -1.90 0.62 -6.93
CA ILE A 102 -2.57 1.10 -5.70
C ILE A 102 -3.81 0.28 -5.34
N TYR A 103 -4.50 -0.28 -6.34
CA TYR A 103 -5.60 -1.21 -6.09
C TYR A 103 -5.09 -2.47 -5.37
N ARG A 104 -4.05 -3.10 -5.91
CA ARG A 104 -3.50 -4.35 -5.39
C ARG A 104 -2.80 -4.16 -4.06
N LYS A 105 -2.05 -3.07 -3.88
CA LYS A 105 -1.30 -2.81 -2.65
C LYS A 105 -2.21 -2.38 -1.50
N THR A 106 -3.17 -1.50 -1.77
CA THR A 106 -3.95 -0.82 -0.72
C THR A 106 -5.42 -1.18 -0.77
N ALA A 107 -6.08 -0.98 -1.91
CA ALA A 107 -7.55 -1.02 -1.95
C ALA A 107 -8.16 -2.41 -1.80
N ILE A 108 -7.46 -3.47 -2.22
CA ILE A 108 -7.96 -4.85 -2.12
C ILE A 108 -8.22 -5.26 -0.67
N LEU A 109 -7.44 -4.76 0.30
CA LEU A 109 -7.64 -5.09 1.71
C LEU A 109 -8.90 -4.40 2.26
N PHE A 110 -9.20 -3.18 1.81
CA PHE A 110 -10.47 -2.50 2.13
C PHE A 110 -11.67 -3.22 1.51
N GLU A 111 -11.56 -3.64 0.24
CA GLU A 111 -12.58 -4.45 -0.45
C GLU A 111 -12.84 -5.74 0.33
N ALA A 112 -11.78 -6.49 0.67
CA ALA A 112 -11.87 -7.72 1.43
C ALA A 112 -12.53 -7.50 2.80
N SER A 113 -12.14 -6.45 3.50
CA SER A 113 -12.71 -6.09 4.81
C SER A 113 -14.21 -5.86 4.74
N ALA A 114 -14.67 -5.09 3.75
CA ALA A 114 -16.08 -4.82 3.54
C ALA A 114 -16.86 -6.09 3.14
N LYS A 115 -16.32 -6.89 2.21
CA LYS A 115 -16.92 -8.18 1.79
C LYS A 115 -17.07 -9.14 2.97
N ILE A 116 -16.02 -9.32 3.78
CA ILE A 116 -16.04 -10.21 4.95
C ILE A 116 -17.06 -9.74 5.99
N GLY A 117 -17.17 -8.43 6.21
CA GLY A 117 -18.23 -7.85 7.06
C GLY A 117 -19.62 -8.23 6.56
N GLY A 118 -19.85 -8.10 5.25
CA GLY A 118 -21.10 -8.50 4.59
C GLY A 118 -21.41 -9.99 4.73
N VAL A 119 -20.45 -10.86 4.41
CA VAL A 119 -20.60 -12.32 4.52
C VAL A 119 -20.95 -12.73 5.95
N LEU A 120 -20.26 -12.19 6.95
CA LEU A 120 -20.55 -12.48 8.37
C LEU A 120 -21.89 -11.94 8.86
N SER A 121 -22.48 -11.00 8.13
CA SER A 121 -23.80 -10.45 8.42
C SER A 121 -24.92 -11.22 7.73
N ASN A 122 -24.60 -12.29 6.98
CA ASN A 122 -25.53 -13.14 6.24
C ASN A 122 -26.44 -12.34 5.28
N ILE A 123 -25.93 -11.28 4.69
CA ILE A 123 -26.63 -10.55 3.63
C ILE A 123 -26.49 -11.30 2.29
N ASN A 124 -27.31 -10.94 1.31
CA ASN A 124 -27.26 -11.57 -0.01
C ASN A 124 -25.95 -11.21 -0.75
N ASP A 125 -25.56 -12.07 -1.71
CA ASP A 125 -24.29 -11.92 -2.44
C ASP A 125 -24.19 -10.61 -3.23
N SER A 126 -25.30 -10.08 -3.76
CA SER A 126 -25.29 -8.76 -4.43
C SER A 126 -24.89 -7.65 -3.47
N SER A 127 -25.45 -7.64 -2.26
CA SER A 127 -25.10 -6.65 -1.25
C SER A 127 -23.68 -6.83 -0.71
N VAL A 128 -23.13 -8.05 -0.70
CA VAL A 128 -21.70 -8.27 -0.39
C VAL A 128 -20.82 -7.64 -1.46
N GLU A 129 -21.16 -7.79 -2.74
CA GLU A 129 -20.41 -7.16 -3.83
C GLU A 129 -20.52 -5.63 -3.81
N ASP A 130 -21.69 -5.07 -3.47
CA ASP A 130 -21.86 -3.62 -3.30
C ASP A 130 -20.96 -3.07 -2.18
N LEU A 131 -20.87 -3.77 -1.05
CA LEU A 131 -19.92 -3.43 0.04
C LEU A 131 -18.47 -3.55 -0.42
N GLY A 132 -18.15 -4.57 -1.20
CA GLY A 132 -16.83 -4.73 -1.80
C GLY A 132 -16.46 -3.57 -2.73
N ALA A 133 -17.38 -3.18 -3.61
CA ALA A 133 -17.19 -2.04 -4.49
C ALA A 133 -17.00 -0.73 -3.70
N TYR A 134 -17.74 -0.54 -2.61
CA TYR A 134 -17.50 0.57 -1.70
C TYR A 134 -16.07 0.53 -1.12
N GLY A 135 -15.66 -0.61 -0.55
CA GLY A 135 -14.32 -0.79 0.04
C GLY A 135 -13.20 -0.54 -0.96
N LYS A 136 -13.33 -1.07 -2.18
CA LYS A 136 -12.40 -0.84 -3.30
C LYS A 136 -12.25 0.65 -3.62
N ASN A 137 -13.37 1.33 -3.88
CA ASN A 137 -13.33 2.74 -4.26
C ASN A 137 -12.81 3.63 -3.13
N PHE A 138 -13.18 3.31 -1.88
CA PHE A 138 -12.64 3.98 -0.71
C PHE A 138 -11.12 3.81 -0.61
N GLY A 139 -10.62 2.58 -0.76
CA GLY A 139 -9.19 2.30 -0.69
C GLY A 139 -8.38 2.98 -1.79
N ILE A 140 -8.91 3.04 -3.02
CA ILE A 140 -8.31 3.80 -4.12
C ILE A 140 -8.26 5.30 -3.76
N ALA A 141 -9.38 5.88 -3.35
CA ALA A 141 -9.44 7.29 -2.98
C ALA A 141 -8.51 7.62 -1.80
N TYR A 142 -8.40 6.71 -0.83
CA TYR A 142 -7.50 6.83 0.31
C TYR A 142 -6.04 6.88 -0.14
N GLN A 143 -5.61 5.98 -1.03
CA GLN A 143 -4.24 5.96 -1.52
C GLN A 143 -3.93 7.19 -2.39
N LEU A 144 -4.82 7.56 -3.31
CA LEU A 144 -4.66 8.79 -4.13
C LEU A 144 -4.48 10.04 -3.25
N ARG A 145 -5.23 10.11 -2.14
CA ARG A 145 -5.07 11.19 -1.16
C ARG A 145 -3.72 11.14 -0.45
N ASN A 146 -3.23 9.94 -0.08
CA ASN A 146 -1.92 9.81 0.56
C ASN A 146 -0.80 10.26 -0.38
N ASP A 147 -0.81 9.81 -1.64
CA ASP A 147 0.18 10.20 -2.64
C ASP A 147 0.11 11.71 -2.92
N TYR A 148 -1.09 12.31 -2.93
CA TYR A 148 -1.23 13.77 -3.01
C TYR A 148 -0.57 14.49 -1.82
N LEU A 149 -0.80 13.98 -0.60
CA LEU A 149 -0.23 14.59 0.60
C LEU A 149 1.29 14.42 0.70
N ASP A 150 1.88 13.46 -0.01
CA ASP A 150 3.32 13.30 -0.06
C ASP A 150 4.03 14.52 -0.69
N TYR A 151 3.40 15.14 -1.69
CA TYR A 151 3.95 16.34 -2.37
C TYR A 151 3.41 17.66 -1.83
N PHE A 152 2.12 17.68 -1.43
CA PHE A 152 1.41 18.93 -1.12
C PHE A 152 0.99 19.04 0.35
N GLY A 153 1.29 18.02 1.17
CA GLY A 153 0.95 18.00 2.58
C GLY A 153 1.84 18.89 3.43
N ASP A 154 1.26 19.50 4.47
CA ASP A 154 2.03 20.20 5.50
C ASP A 154 2.72 19.19 6.41
N ILE A 155 4.06 19.24 6.48
CA ILE A 155 4.90 18.37 7.33
C ILE A 155 4.39 18.35 8.79
N LEU A 156 3.92 19.49 9.30
CA LEU A 156 3.45 19.60 10.69
C LEU A 156 2.13 18.84 10.92
N LEU A 157 1.36 18.59 9.86
CA LEU A 157 0.07 17.88 9.91
C LEU A 157 0.21 16.41 9.46
N THR A 158 1.11 16.11 8.53
CA THR A 158 1.30 14.75 7.98
C THR A 158 2.31 13.93 8.76
N GLY A 159 3.26 14.56 9.46
CA GLY A 159 4.35 13.89 10.16
C GLY A 159 5.31 13.13 9.23
N LYS A 160 5.24 13.39 7.92
CA LYS A 160 6.04 12.79 6.85
C LYS A 160 6.97 13.83 6.24
N ASN A 161 8.13 13.39 5.78
CA ASN A 161 8.99 14.23 4.94
C ASN A 161 8.28 14.51 3.61
N ILE A 162 8.46 15.70 3.04
CA ILE A 162 7.92 16.02 1.70
C ILE A 162 8.65 15.17 0.66
N ALA A 163 7.89 14.62 -0.29
CA ALA A 163 8.38 13.86 -1.43
C ALA A 163 9.14 12.58 -1.05
N GLU A 164 8.69 11.87 0.00
CA GLU A 164 9.22 10.58 0.40
C GLU A 164 9.07 9.55 -0.72
N ASP A 165 7.94 9.57 -1.44
CA ASP A 165 7.70 8.69 -2.59
C ASP A 165 8.74 8.92 -3.70
N LEU A 166 9.10 10.18 -3.97
CA LEU A 166 10.14 10.52 -4.95
C LEU A 166 11.52 10.03 -4.49
N VAL A 167 11.84 10.16 -3.20
CA VAL A 167 13.11 9.69 -2.63
C VAL A 167 13.27 8.18 -2.78
N GLU A 168 12.17 7.45 -2.69
CA GLU A 168 12.10 6.00 -2.88
C GLU A 168 11.98 5.59 -4.36
N GLY A 169 12.00 6.55 -5.29
CA GLY A 169 11.90 6.31 -6.74
C GLY A 169 10.50 5.93 -7.21
N LYS A 170 9.47 6.15 -6.39
CA LYS A 170 8.07 5.84 -6.73
C LYS A 170 7.52 6.93 -7.64
N VAL A 171 7.04 6.53 -8.82
CA VAL A 171 6.41 7.42 -9.79
C VAL A 171 4.89 7.37 -9.60
N THR A 172 4.36 8.20 -8.70
CA THR A 172 2.93 8.25 -8.35
C THR A 172 2.14 9.21 -9.24
N LEU A 173 0.81 9.23 -9.10
CA LEU A 173 -0.07 9.98 -10.01
C LEU A 173 0.28 11.47 -10.20
N PRO A 174 0.63 12.24 -9.14
CA PRO A 174 1.07 13.64 -9.34
C PRO A 174 2.28 13.75 -10.28
N LEU A 175 3.22 12.81 -10.20
CA LEU A 175 4.43 12.79 -11.02
C LEU A 175 4.14 12.30 -12.45
N ILE A 176 3.32 11.25 -12.59
CA ILE A 176 2.82 10.77 -13.89
C ILE A 176 2.12 11.91 -14.64
N HIS A 177 1.27 12.66 -13.94
CA HIS A 177 0.59 13.80 -14.52
C HIS A 177 1.57 14.90 -14.93
N SER A 178 2.53 15.23 -14.07
CA SER A 178 3.55 16.26 -14.33
C SER A 178 4.39 15.91 -15.56
N LEU A 179 4.92 14.68 -15.66
CA LEU A 179 5.68 14.18 -16.81
C LEU A 179 4.91 14.29 -18.14
N ARG A 180 3.58 14.19 -18.10
CA ARG A 180 2.72 14.27 -19.29
C ARG A 180 2.44 15.70 -19.75
N VAL A 181 2.38 16.66 -18.83
CA VAL A 181 1.95 18.05 -19.14
C VAL A 181 3.11 19.04 -19.19
N SER A 182 4.27 18.68 -18.64
CA SER A 182 5.48 19.50 -18.64
C SER A 182 6.09 19.68 -20.03
N ASP A 183 6.81 20.80 -20.21
CA ASP A 183 7.65 20.99 -21.39
C ASP A 183 8.91 20.10 -21.35
N GLU A 184 9.68 20.09 -22.43
CA GLU A 184 10.87 19.24 -22.56
C GLU A 184 11.90 19.51 -21.44
N LYS A 185 12.10 20.77 -21.05
CA LYS A 185 13.08 21.14 -20.02
C LYS A 185 12.63 20.72 -18.64
N GLU A 186 11.36 20.98 -18.31
CA GLU A 186 10.76 20.56 -17.04
C GLU A 186 10.75 19.03 -16.93
N ARG A 187 10.40 18.33 -18.03
CA ARG A 187 10.42 16.88 -18.08
C ARG A 187 11.82 16.32 -17.81
N ASP A 188 12.86 16.88 -18.42
CA ASP A 188 14.23 16.46 -18.19
C ASP A 188 14.64 16.61 -16.71
N VAL A 189 14.24 17.71 -16.06
CA VAL A 189 14.48 17.92 -14.62
C VAL A 189 13.76 16.87 -13.78
N ILE A 190 12.49 16.57 -14.09
CA ILE A 190 11.72 15.56 -13.36
C ILE A 190 12.38 14.18 -13.51
N VAL A 191 12.75 13.80 -14.73
CA VAL A 191 13.42 12.52 -15.02
C VAL A 191 14.77 12.43 -14.32
N GLU A 192 15.54 13.51 -14.28
CA GLU A 192 16.80 13.56 -13.53
C GLU A 192 16.57 13.32 -12.04
N LYS A 193 15.55 13.94 -11.45
CA LYS A 193 15.23 13.79 -10.02
C LYS A 193 14.69 12.41 -9.66
N ILE A 194 13.98 11.74 -10.58
CA ILE A 194 13.54 10.35 -10.38
C ILE A 194 14.75 9.40 -10.30
N HIS A 195 15.72 9.53 -11.22
CA HIS A 195 16.90 8.65 -11.22
C HIS A 195 17.97 9.05 -10.20
N ASN A 196 17.96 10.31 -9.73
CA ASN A 196 18.91 10.83 -8.74
C ASN A 196 18.19 11.57 -7.60
N PRO A 197 17.39 10.86 -6.79
CA PRO A 197 16.58 11.50 -5.74
C PRO A 197 17.41 12.21 -4.66
N LYS A 198 18.68 11.81 -4.49
CA LYS A 198 19.60 12.35 -3.46
C LYS A 198 20.44 13.54 -3.95
N SER A 199 20.28 14.01 -5.20
CA SER A 199 21.23 14.96 -5.80
C SER A 199 21.06 16.43 -5.36
N ASP A 200 19.92 16.86 -4.81
CA ASP A 200 19.79 18.19 -4.18
C ASP A 200 18.65 18.23 -3.15
N ASN A 201 18.72 19.20 -2.23
CA ASN A 201 17.59 19.67 -1.43
C ASN A 201 16.35 19.87 -2.32
N LEU A 202 15.35 18.99 -2.19
CA LEU A 202 14.01 19.05 -2.82
C LEU A 202 13.18 20.28 -2.39
N SER A 203 13.82 21.31 -1.81
CA SER A 203 13.21 22.47 -1.19
C SER A 203 13.35 23.77 -1.99
N LYS A 204 13.60 23.68 -3.30
CA LYS A 204 13.64 24.85 -4.20
C LYS A 204 12.85 24.64 -5.48
#